data_AF-A0A2E8VSN1-F1
#
_entry.id   AF-A0A2E8VSN1-F1
#
_cell.length_a   1.000
_cell.length_b   1.000
_cell.length_c   1.000
_cell.angle_alpha   90.00
_cell.angle_beta   90.00
_cell.angle_gamma   90.00
#
_symmetry.space_group_name_H-M   'P 1'
#
loop_
_entity.id
_entity.type
_entity.pdbx_description
1 polymer ?
#
loop_
_entity_poly.entity_id
_entity_poly.type
_entity_poly.pdbx_seq_one_letter_code
_entity_poly.pdbx_strand_id
1 'polypeptide(L)'
;MPYSASIYREVENAFDDITWRGNVDHTPNDNELWYLSATTGSRAGGFNLGFFSTTPTYDPEDVLALELGYKGQHLDGTLQVNGSLYRYDYENVHLQFVGQSALGPSTSVRNHPGAINQGLELEVLWLATNELTLGGNYSYSDATYDGEFVDVETGAVGLVDNNNPFSPATLYPAAERSNRTDGNQLQRVPEEKWALCGQYRLEIAQGTVDFLTSVAWTDEVRFDITDSPSTSRTSGIGGTPGSPGRRPTTSWRPHSS
;
A
#
# COMPACT_ATOMS: atom_id res chain seq x y z
N MET A 1 -24.16 0.42 48.48
CA MET A 1 -23.36 1.39 47.70
C MET A 1 -22.50 0.61 46.73
N PRO A 2 -22.50 0.90 45.42
CA PRO A 2 -21.50 0.31 44.54
C PRO A 2 -20.13 0.89 44.90
N TYR A 3 -19.16 0.02 45.16
CA TYR A 3 -17.75 0.40 45.22
C TYR A 3 -17.18 0.29 43.81
N SER A 4 -16.42 1.30 43.41
CA SER A 4 -15.61 1.29 42.20
C SER A 4 -14.15 1.21 42.63
N ALA A 5 -13.41 0.25 42.09
CA ALA A 5 -11.96 0.17 42.20
C ALA A 5 -11.39 0.31 40.79
N SER A 6 -10.53 1.30 40.58
CA SER A 6 -9.83 1.52 39.33
C SER A 6 -8.41 0.97 39.45
N ILE A 7 -8.04 0.08 38.53
CA ILE A 7 -6.66 -0.39 38.36
C ILE A 7 -6.03 0.39 37.20
N TYR A 8 -4.79 0.86 37.38
CA TYR A 8 -4.03 1.55 36.33
C TYR A 8 -2.64 0.91 36.19
N ARG A 9 -2.05 1.00 35.00
CA ARG A 9 -0.67 0.64 34.72
C ARG A 9 0.06 1.88 34.21
N GLU A 10 1.09 2.29 34.94
CA GLU A 10 1.97 3.37 34.50
C GLU A 10 2.94 2.81 33.46
N VAL A 11 3.00 3.46 32.31
CA VAL A 11 3.94 3.14 31.24
C VAL A 11 4.46 4.46 30.71
N GLU A 12 5.78 4.59 30.65
CA GLU A 12 6.47 5.74 30.09
C GLU A 12 7.30 5.25 28.90
N ASN A 13 7.33 6.03 27.83
CA ASN A 13 8.18 5.76 26.68
C ASN A 13 8.58 7.08 26.02
N ALA A 14 9.83 7.17 25.59
CA ALA A 14 10.38 8.34 24.92
C ALA A 14 11.10 7.86 23.65
N PHE A 15 10.86 8.55 22.54
CA PHE A 15 11.43 8.24 21.24
C PHE A 15 12.08 9.50 20.69
N ASP A 16 13.32 9.38 20.24
CA ASP A 16 14.09 10.45 19.62
C ASP A 16 14.59 9.97 18.26
N ASP A 17 14.30 10.73 17.21
CA ASP A 17 14.70 10.39 15.83
C ASP A 17 15.31 11.58 15.09
N ILE A 18 16.31 11.27 14.26
CA ILE A 18 16.94 12.24 13.37
C ILE A 18 16.61 11.87 11.93
N THR A 19 15.67 12.62 11.35
CA THR A 19 15.31 12.49 9.93
C THR A 19 16.10 13.48 9.07
N TRP A 20 16.47 13.07 7.86
CA TRP A 20 17.18 13.92 6.90
C TRP A 20 16.66 13.71 5.48
N ARG A 21 16.95 14.67 4.60
CA ARG A 21 16.64 14.61 3.18
C ARG A 21 17.79 15.14 2.35
N GLY A 22 18.21 14.35 1.36
CA GLY A 22 19.11 14.75 0.29
C GLY A 22 18.40 14.68 -1.06
N ASN A 23 18.68 15.65 -1.93
CA ASN A 23 18.12 15.69 -3.28
C ASN A 23 19.13 16.27 -4.26
N VAL A 24 19.28 15.64 -5.42
CA VAL A 24 20.10 16.10 -6.53
C VAL A 24 19.23 16.22 -7.76
N ASP A 25 19.16 17.43 -8.31
CA ASP A 25 18.40 17.73 -9.52
C ASP A 25 19.36 18.03 -10.68
N HIS A 26 18.99 17.55 -11.87
CA HIS A 26 19.68 17.85 -13.11
C HIS A 26 18.65 18.24 -14.17
N THR A 27 18.81 19.42 -14.75
CA THR A 27 17.99 19.93 -15.85
C THR A 27 18.85 20.03 -17.11
N PRO A 28 18.88 18.99 -17.97
CA PRO A 28 19.69 19.01 -19.19
C PRO A 28 19.30 20.15 -20.15
N ASN A 29 18.03 20.56 -20.12
CA ASN A 29 17.44 21.64 -20.89
C ASN A 29 16.23 22.21 -20.14
N ASP A 30 15.53 23.19 -20.74
CA ASP A 30 14.40 23.89 -20.11
C ASP A 30 13.13 23.03 -19.94
N ASN A 31 13.09 21.85 -20.55
CA ASN A 31 11.91 20.99 -20.62
C ASN A 31 12.05 19.68 -19.82
N GLU A 32 13.23 19.35 -19.32
CA GLU A 32 13.53 18.07 -18.68
C GLU A 32 14.14 18.27 -17.29
N LEU A 33 13.67 17.48 -16.32
CA LEU A 33 14.18 17.38 -14.97
C LEU A 33 14.39 15.91 -14.61
N TRP A 34 15.63 15.60 -14.26
CA TRP A 34 16.01 14.34 -13.61
C TRP A 34 16.30 14.62 -12.14
N TYR A 35 15.84 13.78 -11.24
CA TYR A 35 16.14 13.92 -9.82
C TYR A 35 16.48 12.58 -9.17
N LEU A 36 17.38 12.63 -8.20
CA LEU A 36 17.68 11.53 -7.29
C LEU A 36 17.49 12.03 -5.86
N SER A 37 16.68 11.34 -5.08
CA SER A 37 16.39 11.70 -3.70
C SER A 37 16.59 10.54 -2.74
N ALA A 38 17.02 10.88 -1.52
CA ALA A 38 17.10 9.99 -0.38
C ALA A 38 16.50 10.72 0.84
N THR A 39 15.45 10.15 1.43
CA THR A 39 14.73 10.77 2.54
C THR A 39 14.51 9.74 3.63
N THR A 40 14.82 10.08 4.88
CA THR A 40 14.39 9.27 6.03
C THR A 40 13.13 9.85 6.66
N GLY A 41 12.28 8.97 7.17
CA GLY A 41 11.08 9.33 7.92
C GLY A 41 10.90 8.39 9.11
N SER A 42 10.20 8.87 10.13
CA SER A 42 9.85 8.06 11.30
C SER A 42 8.40 8.31 11.69
N ARG A 43 7.70 7.24 12.06
CA ARG A 43 6.42 7.28 12.76
C ARG A 43 6.67 6.80 14.18
N ALA A 44 6.54 7.73 15.13
CA ALA A 44 6.73 7.46 16.54
C ALA A 44 5.97 6.22 17.02
N GLY A 45 6.60 5.49 17.93
CA GLY A 45 5.98 4.38 18.64
C GLY A 45 4.88 4.85 19.58
N GLY A 46 4.36 3.93 20.39
CA GLY A 46 3.26 4.26 21.27
C GLY A 46 2.87 3.15 22.23
N PHE A 47 1.62 3.22 22.69
CA PHE A 47 1.08 2.36 23.73
C PHE A 47 -0.14 1.57 23.25
N ASN A 48 -0.21 0.30 23.64
CA ASN A 48 -1.39 -0.53 23.50
C ASN A 48 -2.24 -0.44 24.77
N LEU A 49 -3.25 0.44 24.74
CA LEU A 49 -4.10 0.74 25.89
C LEU A 49 -5.29 -0.23 26.06
N GLY A 50 -5.51 -1.13 25.10
CA GLY A 50 -6.57 -2.14 25.19
C GLY A 50 -6.33 -3.14 26.32
N PHE A 51 -7.30 -3.25 27.25
CA PHE A 51 -7.49 -4.31 28.26
C PHE A 51 -6.22 -4.87 28.95
N PHE A 52 -5.21 -4.04 29.25
CA PHE A 52 -3.90 -4.50 29.73
C PHE A 52 -3.25 -5.51 28.77
N SER A 53 -3.02 -5.08 27.53
CA SER A 53 -2.22 -5.83 26.56
C SER A 53 -0.88 -6.27 27.19
N THR A 54 -0.51 -7.50 26.88
CA THR A 54 0.78 -8.14 27.22
C THR A 54 1.96 -7.50 26.50
N THR A 55 1.69 -6.80 25.39
CA THR A 55 2.63 -5.93 24.66
C THR A 55 2.21 -4.47 24.86
N PRO A 56 2.55 -3.84 26.00
CA PRO A 56 2.05 -2.52 26.40
C PRO A 56 2.51 -1.36 25.50
N THR A 57 3.64 -1.53 24.82
CA THR A 57 4.29 -0.53 23.97
C THR A 57 4.66 -1.14 22.63
N TYR A 58 4.94 -0.28 21.66
CA TYR A 58 5.55 -0.61 20.39
C TYR A 58 6.54 0.51 20.00
N ASP A 59 7.59 0.13 19.29
CA ASP A 59 8.70 1.01 18.92
C ASP A 59 8.34 1.86 17.68
N PRO A 60 9.11 2.93 17.35
CA PRO A 60 8.90 3.69 16.12
C PRO A 60 9.03 2.82 14.87
N GLU A 61 8.31 3.21 13.81
CA GLU A 61 8.48 2.66 12.46
C GLU A 61 9.26 3.66 11.63
N ASP A 62 10.37 3.22 11.04
CA ASP A 62 11.27 4.06 10.27
C ASP A 62 11.25 3.68 8.80
N VAL A 63 11.53 4.64 7.93
CA VAL A 63 11.61 4.42 6.49
C VAL A 63 12.80 5.15 5.89
N LEU A 64 13.55 4.46 5.04
CA LEU A 64 14.47 5.06 4.08
C LEU A 64 13.83 5.01 2.69
N ALA A 65 13.55 6.20 2.13
CA ALA A 65 12.98 6.35 0.81
C ALA A 65 14.02 6.79 -0.21
N LEU A 66 14.30 5.94 -1.19
CA LEU A 66 15.15 6.21 -2.35
C LEU A 66 14.28 6.38 -3.59
N GLU A 67 14.51 7.44 -4.37
CA GLU A 67 13.73 7.71 -5.58
C GLU A 67 14.60 8.30 -6.69
N LEU A 68 14.52 7.72 -7.88
CA LEU A 68 15.07 8.27 -9.13
C LEU A 68 13.89 8.64 -10.02
N GLY A 69 13.71 9.91 -10.32
CA GLY A 69 12.59 10.37 -11.12
C GLY A 69 12.96 11.28 -12.28
N TYR A 70 11.96 11.41 -13.15
CA TYR A 70 12.02 12.10 -14.41
C TYR A 70 10.73 12.88 -14.63
N LYS A 71 10.85 14.13 -15.06
CA LYS A 71 9.74 14.97 -15.51
C LYS A 71 10.14 15.65 -16.80
N GLY A 72 9.34 15.50 -17.84
CA GLY A 72 9.69 15.96 -19.18
C GLY A 72 8.51 16.53 -19.94
N GLN A 73 8.77 17.60 -20.69
CA GLN A 73 7.92 18.07 -21.78
C GLN A 73 8.62 17.83 -23.11
N HIS A 74 7.90 17.24 -24.06
CA HIS A 74 8.38 16.81 -25.36
C HIS A 74 7.43 17.29 -26.46
N LEU A 75 7.85 17.14 -27.72
CA LEU A 75 7.04 17.48 -28.89
C LEU A 75 6.50 18.93 -28.81
N ASP A 76 7.40 19.89 -28.59
CA ASP A 76 7.08 21.32 -28.43
C ASP A 76 6.01 21.60 -27.35
N GLY A 77 6.06 20.84 -26.25
CA GLY A 77 5.17 20.98 -25.10
C GLY A 77 3.82 20.27 -25.25
N THR A 78 3.63 19.49 -26.32
CA THR A 78 2.38 18.72 -26.52
C THR A 78 2.37 17.39 -25.77
N LEU A 79 3.53 16.84 -25.42
CA LEU A 79 3.66 15.58 -24.68
C LEU A 79 4.34 15.81 -23.34
N GLN A 80 3.65 15.49 -22.25
CA GLN A 80 4.20 15.47 -20.90
C GLN A 80 4.39 14.02 -20.45
N VAL A 81 5.56 13.72 -19.91
CA VAL A 81 5.92 12.41 -19.35
C VAL A 81 6.53 12.64 -17.97
N ASN A 82 5.94 12.02 -16.95
CA ASN A 82 6.47 11.99 -15.60
C ASN A 82 6.68 10.53 -15.22
N GLY A 83 7.81 10.19 -14.62
CA GLY A 83 8.07 8.84 -14.16
C GLY A 83 9.01 8.80 -12.96
N SER A 84 8.92 7.74 -12.17
CA SER A 84 9.82 7.50 -11.05
C SER A 84 10.05 6.02 -10.84
N LEU A 85 11.26 5.69 -10.41
CA LEU A 85 11.63 4.41 -9.80
C LEU A 85 11.85 4.69 -8.33
N TYR A 86 11.25 3.90 -7.46
CA TYR A 86 11.34 4.09 -6.01
C TYR A 86 11.68 2.77 -5.31
N ARG A 87 12.32 2.90 -4.15
CA ARG A 87 12.54 1.82 -3.19
C ARG A 87 12.45 2.39 -1.78
N TYR A 88 11.51 1.86 -1.01
CA TYR A 88 11.26 2.23 0.37
C TYR A 88 11.56 1.02 1.26
N ASP A 89 12.61 1.15 2.07
CA ASP A 89 13.00 0.14 3.04
C ASP A 89 12.45 0.59 4.41
N TYR A 90 11.51 -0.18 4.95
CA TYR A 90 10.86 0.08 6.25
C TYR A 90 11.43 -0.84 7.32
N GLU A 91 11.63 -0.28 8.51
CA GLU A 91 12.02 -1.00 9.71
C GLU A 91 10.92 -0.88 10.77
N ASN A 92 10.74 -1.94 11.58
CA ASN A 92 9.79 -1.95 12.70
C ASN A 92 8.33 -1.65 12.32
N VAL A 93 7.87 -2.17 11.18
CA VAL A 93 6.55 -1.88 10.60
C VAL A 93 5.42 -2.16 11.59
N HIS A 94 4.55 -1.20 11.86
CA HIS A 94 3.44 -1.40 12.79
C HIS A 94 2.31 -2.19 12.14
N LEU A 95 2.09 -3.39 12.66
CA LEU A 95 0.98 -4.24 12.27
C LEU A 95 -0.02 -4.36 13.42
N GLN A 96 -1.31 -4.43 13.07
CA GLN A 96 -2.37 -4.61 14.04
C GLN A 96 -2.70 -6.10 14.18
N PHE A 97 -2.57 -6.62 15.40
CA PHE A 97 -2.87 -8.01 15.73
C PHE A 97 -4.03 -8.10 16.72
N VAL A 98 -4.76 -9.21 16.68
CA VAL A 98 -5.71 -9.60 17.72
C VAL A 98 -5.01 -10.60 18.62
N GLY A 99 -4.77 -10.21 19.87
CA GLY A 99 -4.14 -11.03 20.90
C GLY A 99 -5.04 -11.26 22.12
N GLN A 100 -4.57 -12.03 23.09
CA GLN A 100 -5.20 -12.09 24.41
C GLN A 100 -4.67 -10.97 25.31
N SER A 101 -5.55 -10.48 26.17
CA SER A 101 -5.21 -9.58 27.26
C SER A 101 -5.68 -10.18 28.59
N ALA A 102 -5.33 -9.54 29.70
CA ALA A 102 -5.75 -9.98 31.03
C ALA A 102 -7.28 -10.07 31.22
N LEU A 103 -8.07 -9.39 30.37
CA LEU A 103 -9.54 -9.32 30.48
C LEU A 103 -10.27 -9.90 29.25
N GLY A 104 -9.56 -10.57 28.34
CA GLY A 104 -10.13 -11.17 27.12
C GLY A 104 -9.42 -10.72 25.84
N PRO A 105 -9.98 -11.01 24.65
CA PRO A 105 -9.37 -10.60 23.39
C PRO A 105 -9.19 -9.09 23.29
N SER A 106 -8.03 -8.65 22.82
CA SER A 106 -7.71 -7.24 22.59
C SER A 106 -6.93 -7.08 21.29
N THR A 107 -7.06 -5.92 20.66
CA THR A 107 -6.17 -5.54 19.56
C THR A 107 -4.91 -4.88 20.11
N SER A 108 -3.77 -5.22 19.54
CA SER A 108 -2.48 -4.59 19.85
C SER A 108 -1.71 -4.33 18.58
N VAL A 109 -1.07 -3.17 18.51
CA VAL A 109 -0.04 -2.86 17.53
C VAL A 109 1.26 -3.57 17.94
N ARG A 110 1.92 -4.22 16.98
CA ARG A 110 3.25 -4.81 17.18
C ARG A 110 4.12 -4.51 15.96
N ASN A 111 5.42 -4.39 16.19
CA ASN A 111 6.41 -4.16 15.14
C ASN A 111 6.72 -5.48 14.40
N HIS A 112 6.70 -5.43 13.07
CA HIS A 112 7.28 -6.43 12.19
C HIS A 112 8.72 -5.99 11.84
N PRO A 113 9.69 -6.92 11.70
CA PRO A 113 11.09 -6.55 11.49
C PRO A 113 11.33 -5.55 10.35
N GLY A 114 10.72 -5.79 9.19
CA GLY A 114 10.78 -4.84 8.09
C GLY A 114 9.78 -5.10 6.98
N ALA A 115 9.78 -4.21 5.99
CA ALA A 115 9.09 -4.35 4.72
C ALA A 115 9.83 -3.56 3.64
N ILE A 116 9.83 -4.08 2.42
CA ILE A 116 10.35 -3.38 1.25
C ILE A 116 9.16 -3.08 0.34
N ASN A 117 9.03 -1.82 -0.08
CA ASN A 117 8.12 -1.43 -1.15
C ASN A 117 8.90 -0.72 -2.24
N GLN A 118 9.01 -1.36 -3.39
CA GLN A 118 9.76 -0.85 -4.54
C GLN A 118 8.92 -0.94 -5.80
N GLY A 119 9.17 -0.06 -6.75
CA GLY A 119 8.32 -0.02 -7.92
C GLY A 119 8.64 1.10 -8.89
N LEU A 120 7.71 1.27 -9.82
CA LEU A 120 7.74 2.37 -10.76
C LEU A 120 6.37 3.00 -10.91
N GLU A 121 6.38 4.31 -11.08
CA GLU A 121 5.20 5.11 -11.45
C GLU A 121 5.49 5.79 -12.79
N LEU A 122 4.51 5.80 -13.67
CA LEU A 122 4.55 6.47 -14.96
C LEU A 122 3.24 7.22 -15.18
N GLU A 123 3.33 8.46 -15.63
CA GLU A 123 2.22 9.30 -16.04
C GLU A 123 2.54 9.94 -17.39
N VAL A 124 1.58 9.90 -18.29
CA VAL A 124 1.69 10.47 -19.63
C VAL A 124 0.45 11.30 -19.92
N LEU A 125 0.64 12.50 -20.46
CA LEU A 125 -0.40 13.34 -21.04
C LEU A 125 0.06 13.82 -22.41
N TRP A 126 -0.75 13.59 -23.45
CA TRP A 126 -0.39 13.91 -24.82
C TRP A 126 -1.52 14.62 -25.55
N LEU A 127 -1.28 15.87 -25.92
CA LEU A 127 -2.05 16.63 -26.89
C LEU A 127 -1.69 16.16 -28.30
N ALA A 128 -2.13 14.95 -28.66
CA ALA A 128 -1.75 14.26 -29.89
C ALA A 128 -2.14 15.04 -31.16
N THR A 129 -3.29 15.73 -31.13
CA THR A 129 -3.70 16.73 -32.12
C THR A 129 -4.43 17.88 -31.41
N ASN A 130 -4.89 18.90 -32.15
CA ASN A 130 -5.73 19.97 -31.59
C ASN A 130 -7.08 19.44 -31.06
N GLU A 131 -7.51 18.28 -31.57
CA GLU A 131 -8.77 17.63 -31.27
C GLU A 131 -8.61 16.44 -30.33
N LEU A 132 -7.44 15.78 -30.30
CA LEU A 132 -7.21 14.54 -29.55
C LEU A 132 -6.23 14.74 -28.40
N THR A 133 -6.72 14.50 -27.18
CA THR A 133 -5.89 14.38 -25.97
C THR A 133 -5.93 12.95 -25.46
N LEU A 134 -4.77 12.38 -25.19
CA LEU A 134 -4.61 11.06 -24.58
C LEU A 134 -3.91 11.23 -23.23
N GLY A 135 -4.31 10.47 -22.24
CA GLY A 135 -3.67 10.46 -20.94
C GLY A 135 -3.62 9.07 -20.37
N GLY A 136 -2.70 8.86 -19.45
CA GLY A 136 -2.62 7.60 -18.73
C GLY A 136 -1.66 7.63 -17.57
N ASN A 137 -1.87 6.69 -16.66
CA ASN A 137 -0.95 6.38 -15.59
C ASN A 137 -0.78 4.87 -15.46
N TYR A 138 0.38 4.47 -14.99
CA TYR A 138 0.77 3.09 -14.75
C TYR A 138 1.62 3.03 -13.48
N SER A 139 1.32 2.06 -12.63
CA SER A 139 1.95 1.84 -11.33
C SER A 139 2.27 0.35 -11.24
N TYR A 140 3.52 0.02 -10.95
CA TYR A 140 3.95 -1.31 -10.56
C TYR A 140 4.62 -1.21 -9.18
N SER A 141 4.21 -2.06 -8.24
CA SER A 141 4.65 -2.05 -6.85
C SER A 141 4.89 -3.48 -6.36
N ASP A 142 6.15 -3.82 -6.16
CA ASP A 142 6.58 -5.02 -5.47
C ASP A 142 6.76 -4.67 -3.99
N ALA A 143 5.76 -5.01 -3.19
CA ALA A 143 5.73 -4.70 -1.77
C ALA A 143 5.70 -6.00 -0.97
N THR A 144 6.79 -6.31 -0.28
CA THR A 144 6.98 -7.56 0.47
C THR A 144 7.45 -7.30 1.91
N TYR A 145 7.04 -8.15 2.84
CA TYR A 145 7.60 -8.15 4.18
C TYR A 145 9.04 -8.67 4.13
N ASP A 146 9.94 -7.96 4.81
CA ASP A 146 11.36 -8.31 4.89
C ASP A 146 11.67 -8.75 6.32
N GLY A 147 12.02 -10.02 6.46
CA GLY A 147 12.23 -10.66 7.75
C GLY A 147 10.97 -11.27 8.35
N GLU A 148 11.16 -11.93 9.48
CA GLU A 148 10.15 -12.82 10.04
C GLU A 148 9.59 -12.31 11.35
N PHE A 149 8.27 -12.27 11.46
CA PHE A 149 7.61 -11.95 12.72
C PHE A 149 7.94 -13.00 13.78
N VAL A 150 8.26 -12.58 15.00
CA VAL A 150 8.39 -13.48 16.15
C VAL A 150 7.43 -13.03 17.22
N ASP A 151 6.50 -13.90 17.59
CA ASP A 151 5.55 -13.60 18.65
C ASP A 151 6.25 -13.58 20.01
N VAL A 152 6.27 -12.41 20.65
CA VAL A 152 6.99 -12.19 21.90
C VAL A 152 6.40 -12.93 23.11
N GLU A 153 5.15 -13.39 23.04
CA GLU A 153 4.48 -14.10 24.13
C GLU A 153 4.73 -15.61 24.06
N THR A 154 4.73 -16.17 22.85
CA THR A 154 4.80 -17.60 22.60
C THR A 154 6.16 -18.06 22.08
N GLY A 155 6.99 -17.14 21.59
CA GLY A 155 8.23 -17.44 20.88
C GLY A 155 8.02 -18.10 19.52
N ALA A 156 6.78 -18.15 19.02
CA ALA A 156 6.48 -18.72 17.72
C ALA A 156 7.07 -17.85 16.61
N VAL A 157 7.66 -18.51 15.61
CA VAL A 157 8.21 -17.86 14.42
C VAL A 157 7.13 -17.84 13.34
N GLY A 158 6.77 -16.65 12.90
CA GLY A 158 5.67 -16.36 11.98
C GLY A 158 4.37 -16.01 12.69
N LEU A 159 3.31 -15.84 11.90
CA LEU A 159 1.99 -15.50 12.39
C LEU A 159 1.14 -16.75 12.62
N VAL A 160 0.68 -16.92 13.86
CA VAL A 160 -0.21 -18.00 14.23
C VAL A 160 -1.59 -17.76 13.63
N ASP A 161 -1.99 -18.63 12.70
CA ASP A 161 -3.34 -18.62 12.17
C ASP A 161 -4.29 -19.35 13.14
N ASN A 162 -4.96 -18.57 13.98
CA ASN A 162 -5.95 -19.08 14.92
C ASN A 162 -7.29 -19.46 14.27
N ASN A 163 -7.51 -19.08 13.01
CA ASN A 163 -8.77 -19.31 12.30
C ASN A 163 -8.69 -20.43 11.26
N ASN A 164 -7.54 -21.10 11.13
CA ASN A 164 -7.38 -22.21 10.21
C ASN A 164 -8.28 -23.40 10.60
N PRO A 165 -9.31 -23.75 9.79
CA PRO A 165 -10.20 -24.88 10.10
C PRO A 165 -9.50 -26.24 9.98
N PHE A 166 -8.35 -26.31 9.27
CA PHE A 166 -7.57 -27.52 9.10
C PHE A 166 -6.56 -27.74 10.23
N SER A 167 -6.27 -26.73 11.04
CA SER A 167 -5.40 -26.82 12.21
C SER A 167 -6.00 -26.04 13.40
N PRO A 168 -7.07 -26.56 14.03
CA PRO A 168 -7.73 -25.87 15.14
C PRO A 168 -6.82 -25.77 16.39
N ALA A 169 -6.92 -24.64 17.09
CA ALA A 169 -6.10 -24.33 18.27
C ALA A 169 -6.19 -25.35 19.43
N THR A 170 -7.27 -26.12 19.48
CA THR A 170 -7.48 -27.17 20.49
C THR A 170 -6.70 -28.45 20.22
N LEU A 171 -6.24 -28.67 18.97
CA LEU A 171 -5.58 -29.89 18.54
C LEU A 171 -4.12 -29.67 18.12
N TYR A 172 -3.76 -28.46 17.70
CA TYR A 172 -2.42 -28.15 17.18
C TYR A 172 -1.74 -27.03 17.99
N PRO A 173 -0.47 -27.21 18.41
CA PRO A 173 0.29 -26.18 19.10
C PRO A 173 0.52 -24.95 18.20
N ALA A 174 0.82 -23.80 18.80
CA ALA A 174 1.02 -22.54 18.06
C ALA A 174 2.11 -22.66 16.96
N ALA A 175 3.19 -23.40 17.25
CA ALA A 175 4.28 -23.63 16.30
C ALA A 175 3.89 -24.44 15.05
N GLU A 176 2.83 -25.26 15.12
CA GLU A 176 2.30 -26.01 13.97
C GLU A 176 1.24 -25.21 13.19
N ARG A 177 0.90 -24.01 13.68
CA ARG A 177 -0.10 -23.11 13.10
C ARG A 177 0.48 -21.77 12.68
N SER A 178 1.80 -21.60 12.82
CA SER A 178 2.51 -20.40 12.43
C SER A 178 2.84 -20.44 10.93
N ASN A 179 2.44 -19.39 10.22
CA ASN A 179 2.80 -19.17 8.83
C ASN A 179 3.92 -18.15 8.73
N ARG A 180 4.85 -18.41 7.80
CA ARG A 180 5.95 -17.48 7.52
C ARG A 180 5.41 -16.15 7.00
N THR A 181 6.04 -15.05 7.39
CA THR A 181 5.70 -13.70 6.92
C THR A 181 6.72 -13.16 5.94
N ASP A 182 7.97 -13.57 6.06
CA ASP A 182 9.07 -13.14 5.20
C ASP A 182 8.78 -13.48 3.73
N GLY A 183 8.90 -12.48 2.87
CA GLY A 183 8.61 -12.57 1.44
C GLY A 183 7.12 -12.53 1.06
N ASN A 184 6.19 -12.49 2.02
CA ASN A 184 4.77 -12.34 1.69
C ASN A 184 4.47 -10.90 1.25
N GLN A 185 3.50 -10.76 0.35
CA GLN A 185 3.05 -9.46 -0.14
C GLN A 185 2.45 -8.59 0.98
N LEU A 186 2.73 -7.29 0.94
CA LEU A 186 2.09 -6.32 1.82
C LEU A 186 0.59 -6.29 1.62
N GLN A 187 -0.14 -6.16 2.72
CA GLN A 187 -1.58 -6.02 2.67
C GLN A 187 -1.96 -4.74 1.94
N ARG A 188 -3.01 -4.82 1.13
CA ARG A 188 -3.66 -3.68 0.49
C ARG A 188 -2.82 -2.95 -0.56
N VAL A 189 -1.73 -3.56 -1.01
CA VAL A 189 -0.88 -3.04 -2.09
C VAL A 189 -1.03 -3.93 -3.33
N PRO A 190 -1.86 -3.54 -4.32
CA PRO A 190 -1.91 -4.27 -5.59
C PRO A 190 -0.59 -4.13 -6.35
N GLU A 191 -0.14 -5.20 -7.00
CA GLU A 191 1.15 -5.21 -7.71
C GLU A 191 1.13 -4.30 -8.94
N GLU A 192 0.00 -4.23 -9.64
CA GLU A 192 -0.11 -3.48 -10.86
C GLU A 192 -1.43 -2.69 -10.88
N LYS A 193 -1.37 -1.43 -11.32
CA LYS A 193 -2.52 -0.58 -11.59
C LYS A 193 -2.26 0.28 -12.82
N TRP A 194 -3.30 0.53 -13.59
CA TRP A 194 -3.22 1.52 -14.66
C TRP A 194 -4.57 2.12 -14.97
N ALA A 195 -4.54 3.33 -15.51
CA ALA A 195 -5.70 3.99 -16.07
C ALA A 195 -5.31 4.72 -17.35
N LEU A 196 -6.16 4.63 -18.37
CA LEU A 196 -6.02 5.32 -19.64
C LEU A 196 -7.25 6.19 -19.88
N CYS A 197 -7.06 7.37 -20.44
CA CYS A 197 -8.13 8.24 -20.89
C CYS A 197 -7.85 8.79 -22.29
N GLY A 198 -8.92 9.07 -23.01
CA GLY A 198 -8.88 9.73 -24.31
C GLY A 198 -10.02 10.72 -24.41
N GLN A 199 -9.71 11.94 -24.82
CA GLN A 199 -10.65 12.99 -25.12
C GLN A 199 -10.53 13.38 -26.60
N TYR A 200 -11.63 13.32 -27.34
CA TYR A 200 -11.69 13.78 -28.73
C TYR A 200 -12.73 14.90 -28.87
N ARG A 201 -12.28 16.05 -29.36
CA ARG A 201 -13.07 17.24 -29.57
C ARG A 201 -13.46 17.38 -31.04
N LEU A 202 -14.75 17.26 -31.32
CA LEU A 202 -15.30 17.48 -32.66
C LEU A 202 -15.87 18.90 -32.76
N GLU A 203 -15.29 19.72 -33.63
CA GLU A 203 -15.88 21.00 -34.01
C GLU A 203 -17.05 20.80 -34.98
N ILE A 204 -18.20 21.42 -34.66
CA ILE A 204 -19.40 21.41 -35.51
C ILE A 204 -19.82 22.86 -35.81
N ALA A 205 -20.63 23.06 -36.85
CA ALA A 205 -20.98 24.40 -37.35
C ALA A 205 -21.59 25.36 -36.31
N GLN A 206 -22.09 24.85 -35.17
CA GLN A 206 -22.71 25.65 -34.10
C GLN A 206 -22.10 25.38 -32.71
N GLY A 207 -20.91 24.79 -32.62
CA GLY A 207 -20.26 24.54 -31.32
C GLY A 207 -19.30 23.35 -31.35
N THR A 208 -19.22 22.65 -30.22
CA THR A 208 -18.23 21.60 -30.01
C THR A 208 -18.87 20.39 -29.33
N VAL A 209 -18.47 19.19 -29.73
CA VAL A 209 -18.86 17.93 -29.10
C VAL A 209 -17.59 17.26 -28.57
N ASP A 210 -17.51 17.04 -27.26
CA ASP A 210 -16.39 16.34 -26.63
C ASP A 210 -16.75 14.88 -26.33
N PHE A 211 -15.94 13.94 -26.81
CA PHE A 211 -16.02 12.52 -26.49
C PHE A 211 -14.95 12.16 -25.46
N LEU A 212 -15.35 11.66 -24.30
CA LEU A 212 -14.42 11.18 -23.26
C LEU A 212 -14.54 9.66 -23.09
N THR A 213 -13.41 8.98 -23.13
CA THR A 213 -13.29 7.54 -22.84
C THR A 213 -12.27 7.33 -21.73
N SER A 214 -12.56 6.44 -20.79
CA SER A 214 -11.59 6.02 -19.77
C SER A 214 -11.70 4.52 -19.51
N VAL A 215 -10.56 3.90 -19.22
CA VAL A 215 -10.44 2.49 -18.83
C VAL A 215 -9.43 2.42 -17.69
N ALA A 216 -9.73 1.64 -16.65
CA ALA A 216 -8.82 1.44 -15.53
C ALA A 216 -8.83 -0.02 -15.07
N TRP A 217 -7.70 -0.45 -14.52
CA TRP A 217 -7.50 -1.79 -14.00
C TRP A 217 -6.64 -1.75 -12.73
N THR A 218 -6.90 -2.69 -11.83
CA THR A 218 -6.16 -2.87 -10.58
C THR A 218 -6.06 -4.36 -10.31
N ASP A 219 -4.86 -4.82 -10.02
CA ASP A 219 -4.62 -6.22 -9.73
C ASP A 219 -5.28 -6.67 -8.41
N GLU A 220 -5.11 -7.94 -8.07
CA GLU A 220 -5.56 -8.46 -6.79
C GLU A 220 -4.91 -7.76 -5.60
N VAL A 221 -5.73 -7.60 -4.57
CA VAL A 221 -5.36 -6.97 -3.31
C VAL A 221 -5.47 -8.01 -2.21
N ARG A 222 -4.39 -8.19 -1.45
CA ARG A 222 -4.33 -9.08 -0.28
C ARG A 222 -4.80 -8.35 0.97
N PHE A 223 -5.62 -9.01 1.79
CA PHE A 223 -6.15 -8.44 3.04
C PHE A 223 -5.56 -9.07 4.31
N ASP A 224 -4.75 -10.12 4.17
CA ASP A 224 -4.04 -10.81 5.26
C ASP A 224 -2.55 -10.90 4.92
N ILE A 225 -1.70 -10.98 5.95
CA ILE A 225 -0.24 -11.18 5.85
C ILE A 225 0.05 -12.65 5.54
N THR A 226 -0.76 -13.56 6.06
CA THR A 226 -0.66 -14.98 5.73
C THR A 226 -1.18 -15.15 4.31
N ASP A 227 -0.38 -15.71 3.40
CA ASP A 227 -0.70 -15.91 1.97
C ASP A 227 -1.83 -16.96 1.77
N SER A 228 -2.94 -16.75 2.46
CA SER A 228 -4.12 -17.58 2.45
C SER A 228 -4.98 -17.19 1.24
N PRO A 229 -5.28 -18.15 0.33
CA PRO A 229 -6.05 -17.89 -0.89
C PRO A 229 -7.50 -17.45 -0.62
N SER A 230 -7.95 -17.45 0.64
CA SER A 230 -9.27 -16.96 1.05
C SER A 230 -9.38 -15.43 1.14
N THR A 231 -8.27 -14.69 0.98
CA THR A 231 -8.20 -13.26 1.34
C THR A 231 -7.77 -12.32 0.20
N SER A 232 -7.69 -12.79 -1.06
CA SER A 232 -7.41 -11.93 -2.23
C SER A 232 -8.67 -11.44 -2.95
N ARG A 233 -8.66 -10.20 -3.46
CA ARG A 233 -9.74 -9.63 -4.30
C ARG A 233 -9.18 -8.76 -5.42
N THR A 234 -9.61 -8.98 -6.65
CA THR A 234 -9.33 -8.13 -7.83
C THR A 234 -10.50 -7.17 -8.09
N SER A 235 -10.24 -5.96 -8.61
CA SER A 235 -11.29 -5.02 -9.00
C SER A 235 -11.00 -4.32 -10.34
N GLY A 236 -12.03 -4.23 -11.19
CA GLY A 236 -12.05 -3.43 -12.41
C GLY A 236 -13.45 -2.87 -12.63
N ILE A 237 -13.59 -1.77 -13.36
CA ILE A 237 -14.90 -1.13 -13.59
C ILE A 237 -15.79 -2.08 -14.41
N GLY A 238 -16.78 -2.68 -13.73
CA GLY A 238 -17.84 -3.49 -14.32
C GLY A 238 -18.27 -4.76 -13.57
N GLY A 239 -17.67 -5.13 -12.42
CA GLY A 239 -17.98 -6.41 -11.75
C GLY A 239 -18.41 -6.29 -10.28
N THR A 240 -19.52 -6.97 -9.94
CA THR A 240 -19.86 -7.39 -8.56
C THR A 240 -18.76 -8.29 -7.97
N PRO A 241 -18.61 -8.38 -6.63
CA PRO A 241 -17.53 -9.14 -6.00
C PRO A 241 -17.72 -10.65 -6.21
N GLY A 242 -16.77 -11.32 -6.86
CA GLY A 242 -16.73 -12.79 -6.93
C GLY A 242 -15.56 -13.35 -7.72
N SER A 243 -14.81 -14.26 -7.06
CA SER A 243 -13.96 -15.38 -7.54
C SER A 243 -13.10 -15.23 -8.82
N PRO A 244 -11.85 -15.76 -8.82
CA PRO A 244 -10.87 -15.54 -9.90
C PRO A 244 -11.35 -16.16 -11.22
N GLY A 245 -11.58 -15.30 -12.22
CA GLY A 245 -12.01 -15.72 -13.55
C GLY A 245 -11.90 -14.58 -14.56
N ARG A 246 -10.81 -14.60 -15.34
CA ARG A 246 -10.49 -13.64 -16.41
C ARG A 246 -11.63 -13.50 -17.44
N ARG A 247 -12.22 -12.31 -17.59
CA ARG A 247 -12.81 -11.81 -18.86
C ARG A 247 -12.81 -10.28 -18.90
N PRO A 248 -12.37 -9.63 -20.00
CA PRO A 248 -12.55 -8.20 -20.18
C PRO A 248 -13.91 -7.89 -20.85
N THR A 249 -14.59 -6.83 -20.40
CA THR A 249 -15.70 -6.20 -21.12
C THR A 249 -15.58 -4.68 -21.10
N THR A 250 -15.85 -4.06 -22.25
CA THR A 250 -15.84 -2.61 -22.48
C THR A 250 -17.17 -2.01 -22.05
N SER A 251 -17.19 -0.87 -21.37
CA SER A 251 -18.42 -0.11 -21.09
C SER A 251 -18.43 1.23 -21.84
N TRP A 252 -19.56 1.54 -22.47
CA TRP A 252 -19.83 2.78 -23.20
C TRP A 252 -21.05 3.44 -22.54
N ARG A 253 -20.97 4.74 -22.25
CA ARG A 253 -22.12 5.52 -21.77
C ARG A 253 -22.31 6.76 -22.66
N PRO A 254 -23.43 6.88 -23.38
CA PRO A 254 -23.83 8.17 -23.93
C PRO A 254 -24.45 9.02 -22.82
N HIS A 255 -24.01 10.26 -22.70
CA HIS A 255 -24.83 11.31 -22.06
C HIS A 255 -25.61 12.02 -23.16
N SER A 256 -26.92 12.15 -22.97
CA SER A 256 -27.78 13.05 -23.72
C SER A 256 -28.28 14.15 -22.79
N SER A 257 -28.05 15.39 -23.24
CA SER A 257 -28.61 16.70 -22.82
C SER A 257 -28.44 17.13 -21.36
#